data_AF-A0A3D9D700-F1
#
_entry.id   AF-A0A3D9D700-F1
#
_cell.length_a   1.000
_cell.length_b   1.000
_cell.length_c   1.000
_cell.angle_alpha   90.00
_cell.angle_beta   90.00
_cell.angle_gamma   90.00
#
_symmetry.space_group_name_H-M   'P 1'
#
loop_
_entity.id
_entity.type
_entity.pdbx_description
1 polymer ?
#
loop_
_entity_poly.entity_id
_entity_poly.type
_entity_poly.pdbx_seq_one_letter_code
_entity_poly.pdbx_strand_id
1 'polypeptide(L)'
;MKLLGFFAVFSIVFLFSCNKKEEKEPVITDLLVDSFDFTKDAVFDSTNVPQRLRKIVKDISSLNIYETEQGGKGAIDTPANFKNFKKLYKAASEQELLLLTDNKNSVVAVYASVGLSEKNNKYTVPVFQKILNRKGIIHIQNGCILSNDHPAEPVYWKQYYKLKPEELNSDPNLKQLDSMVLFMSNSSDLILTTALRNRTYSVGLKNQIAKQTFENHRQPALLYLHSWYKKEYAELLQKELASLIKNDSIDAGHKRTYVSMLLSFNNTGNKKTVLNYLKKDSLWKEDHQIMSQLENNGISSEDL
;
A
#
# COMPACT_ATOMS: atom_id res chain seq x y z
N MET A 1 -63.58 66.23 3.72
CA MET A 1 -63.45 64.80 3.35
C MET A 1 -62.95 64.08 4.59
N LYS A 2 -63.84 63.51 5.43
CA LYS A 2 -64.34 62.11 5.39
C LYS A 2 -63.15 61.14 5.41
N LEU A 3 -62.92 60.25 6.39
CA LEU A 3 -63.77 59.66 7.42
C LEU A 3 -62.84 59.05 8.52
N LEU A 4 -63.29 59.12 9.79
CA LEU A 4 -63.39 58.03 10.80
C LEU A 4 -62.38 56.86 10.73
N GLY A 5 -61.83 56.33 11.83
CA GLY A 5 -62.35 56.21 13.19
C GLY A 5 -62.04 54.80 13.70
N PHE A 6 -61.65 54.70 14.99
CA PHE A 6 -61.70 53.55 15.92
C PHE A 6 -61.98 52.13 15.39
N PHE A 7 -61.17 51.14 15.82
CA PHE A 7 -61.54 50.18 16.88
C PHE A 7 -60.43 49.14 17.13
N ALA A 8 -60.17 48.86 18.40
CA ALA A 8 -59.34 47.76 18.86
C ALA A 8 -60.08 46.42 18.72
N VAL A 9 -59.38 45.38 18.26
CA VAL A 9 -59.68 43.97 18.62
C VAL A 9 -58.36 43.20 18.73
N PHE A 10 -58.07 42.79 19.96
CA PHE A 10 -57.16 41.71 20.31
C PHE A 10 -57.63 40.41 19.65
N SER A 11 -56.78 39.75 18.86
CA SER A 11 -56.88 38.31 18.60
C SER A 11 -55.48 37.72 18.47
N ILE A 12 -54.97 37.25 19.60
CA ILE A 12 -53.90 36.27 19.67
C ILE A 12 -54.42 35.00 19.02
N VAL A 13 -53.83 34.59 17.90
CA VAL A 13 -53.96 33.22 17.41
C VAL A 13 -52.56 32.62 17.42
N PHE A 14 -52.28 31.87 18.49
CA PHE A 14 -51.23 30.86 18.50
C PHE A 14 -51.59 29.80 17.44
N LEU A 15 -50.97 29.89 16.27
CA LEU A 15 -50.81 28.72 15.42
C LEU A 15 -49.37 28.23 15.57
N PHE A 16 -49.24 27.27 16.49
CA PHE A 16 -48.27 26.21 16.39
C PHE A 16 -48.23 25.72 14.93
N SER A 17 -47.12 25.99 14.25
CA SER A 17 -46.74 25.16 13.13
C SER A 17 -45.28 24.79 13.31
N CYS A 18 -45.11 23.52 13.68
CA CYS A 18 -43.85 22.80 13.69
C CYS A 18 -43.20 22.88 12.31
N ASN A 19 -42.30 23.84 12.11
CA ASN A 19 -41.22 23.61 11.16
C ASN A 19 -40.27 22.61 11.82
N LYS A 20 -40.59 21.32 11.64
CA LYS A 20 -39.63 20.23 11.79
C LYS A 20 -38.36 20.67 11.08
N LYS A 21 -37.28 20.84 11.84
CA LYS A 21 -35.94 20.67 11.29
C LYS A 21 -35.95 19.27 10.69
N GLU A 22 -35.93 19.18 9.37
CA GLU A 22 -35.44 17.97 8.72
C GLU A 22 -33.95 17.90 9.07
N GLU A 23 -33.65 17.29 10.22
CA GLU A 23 -32.40 16.57 10.36
C GLU A 23 -32.43 15.51 9.26
N LYS A 24 -31.81 15.83 8.13
CA LYS A 24 -31.44 14.80 7.18
C LYS A 24 -30.53 13.86 7.94
N GLU A 25 -31.04 12.68 8.29
CA GLU A 25 -30.19 11.59 8.75
C GLU A 25 -29.03 11.48 7.75
N PRO A 26 -27.77 11.47 8.22
CA PRO A 26 -26.64 11.35 7.34
C PRO A 26 -26.84 10.07 6.52
N VAL A 27 -26.87 10.23 5.20
CA VAL A 27 -26.90 9.08 4.30
C VAL A 27 -25.68 8.24 4.66
N ILE A 28 -25.83 6.94 4.81
CA ILE A 28 -24.76 6.02 5.25
C ILE A 28 -23.45 6.23 4.46
N THR A 29 -23.53 6.72 3.22
CA THR A 29 -22.37 7.14 2.41
C THR A 29 -21.54 8.25 3.04
N ASP A 30 -22.14 9.26 3.69
CA ASP A 30 -21.41 10.39 4.31
C ASP A 30 -20.67 9.96 5.60
N LEU A 31 -21.13 8.87 6.23
CA LEU A 31 -20.45 8.23 7.38
C LEU A 31 -19.34 7.27 6.96
N LEU A 32 -19.25 6.91 5.67
CA LEU A 32 -18.28 5.95 5.12
C LEU A 32 -17.20 6.61 4.25
N VAL A 33 -17.28 7.91 4.01
CA VAL A 33 -16.19 8.67 3.40
C VAL A 33 -15.29 9.17 4.52
N ASP A 34 -14.22 8.41 4.79
CA ASP A 34 -13.09 8.95 5.56
C ASP A 34 -12.66 10.26 4.89
N SER A 35 -12.81 11.38 5.60
CA SER A 35 -12.31 12.67 5.13
C SER A 35 -10.79 12.64 5.24
N PHE A 36 -10.12 12.16 4.20
CA PHE A 36 -8.66 12.16 4.15
C PHE A 36 -8.16 13.60 3.97
N ASP A 37 -7.80 14.26 5.06
CA ASP A 37 -7.13 15.56 5.03
C ASP A 37 -5.62 15.37 4.91
N PHE A 38 -5.15 15.28 3.66
CA PHE A 38 -3.74 15.10 3.31
C PHE A 38 -2.85 16.32 3.64
N THR A 39 -3.46 17.46 3.96
CA THR A 39 -2.75 18.72 4.14
C THR A 39 -2.13 18.88 5.52
N LYS A 40 -2.56 18.07 6.50
CA LYS A 40 -2.06 18.13 7.90
C LYS A 40 -0.55 17.90 8.01
N ASP A 41 0.01 17.09 7.12
CA ASP A 41 1.44 16.76 7.09
C ASP A 41 2.22 17.57 6.04
N ALA A 42 1.62 18.63 5.47
CA ALA A 42 2.24 19.42 4.43
C ALA A 42 3.47 20.19 4.95
N VAL A 43 4.65 19.85 4.42
CA VAL A 43 5.88 20.59 4.66
C VAL A 43 6.14 21.55 3.51
N PHE A 44 6.30 22.84 3.79
CA PHE A 44 6.72 23.82 2.80
C PHE A 44 8.24 24.04 2.88
N ASP A 45 8.96 23.47 1.92
CA ASP A 45 10.40 23.68 1.81
C ASP A 45 10.74 24.48 0.56
N SER A 46 11.14 25.72 0.78
CA SER A 46 11.66 26.62 -0.26
C SER A 46 13.19 26.66 -0.30
N THR A 47 13.85 25.93 0.62
CA THR A 47 15.31 25.84 0.67
C THR A 47 15.79 25.11 -0.58
N ASN A 48 16.78 25.67 -1.28
CA ASN A 48 17.34 25.11 -2.50
C ASN A 48 16.33 24.87 -3.65
N VAL A 49 15.14 25.48 -3.59
CA VAL A 49 14.18 25.47 -4.70
C VAL A 49 14.47 26.63 -5.66
N PRO A 50 14.79 26.37 -6.95
CA PRO A 50 15.00 27.41 -7.95
C PRO A 50 13.82 28.38 -7.99
N GLN A 51 14.11 29.69 -8.06
CA GLN A 51 13.08 30.74 -7.94
C GLN A 51 11.92 30.53 -8.92
N ARG A 52 12.21 30.12 -10.16
CA ARG A 52 11.22 29.84 -11.21
C ARG A 52 10.29 28.65 -10.91
N LEU A 53 10.71 27.72 -10.05
CA LEU A 53 9.95 26.52 -9.69
C LEU A 53 9.20 26.67 -8.37
N ARG A 54 9.48 27.71 -7.56
CA ARG A 54 8.91 27.89 -6.21
C ARG A 54 7.39 27.81 -6.18
N LYS A 55 6.72 28.45 -7.15
CA LYS A 55 5.26 28.39 -7.22
C LYS A 55 4.76 26.98 -7.44
N ILE A 56 5.33 26.25 -8.40
CA ILE A 56 4.93 24.88 -8.72
C ILE A 56 5.20 23.96 -7.53
N VAL A 57 6.37 24.07 -6.89
CA VAL A 57 6.73 23.29 -5.71
C VAL A 57 5.81 23.58 -4.53
N LYS A 58 5.45 24.85 -4.31
CA LYS A 58 4.47 25.24 -3.28
C LYS A 58 3.08 24.66 -3.58
N ASP A 59 2.62 24.75 -4.83
CA ASP A 59 1.33 24.20 -5.24
C ASP A 59 1.31 22.66 -5.03
N ILE A 60 2.43 21.96 -5.26
CA ILE A 60 2.57 20.53 -4.95
C ILE A 60 2.54 20.23 -3.45
N SER A 61 3.35 20.97 -2.70
CA SER A 61 3.51 20.79 -1.26
C SER A 61 2.22 21.08 -0.50
N SER A 62 1.37 21.98 -1.03
CA SER A 62 0.10 22.37 -0.39
C SER A 62 -0.94 21.25 -0.43
N LEU A 63 -0.92 20.43 -1.48
CA LEU A 63 -1.81 19.27 -1.60
C LEU A 63 -1.25 18.06 -0.87
N ASN A 64 0.08 17.92 -0.84
CA ASN A 64 0.80 16.88 -0.08
C ASN A 64 0.32 15.44 -0.31
N ILE A 65 -0.15 15.15 -1.52
CA ILE A 65 -0.55 13.83 -1.99
C ILE A 65 0.12 13.50 -3.33
N TYR A 66 0.63 12.29 -3.50
CA TYR A 66 1.09 11.81 -4.80
C TYR A 66 -0.09 11.24 -5.59
N GLU A 67 -0.49 11.94 -6.64
CA GLU A 67 -1.56 11.53 -7.56
C GLU A 67 -1.00 11.09 -8.92
N THR A 68 -1.59 10.03 -9.49
CA THR A 68 -1.34 9.59 -10.88
C THR A 68 -2.27 10.29 -11.87
N GLU A 69 -2.14 10.00 -13.17
CA GLU A 69 -2.91 10.66 -14.24
C GLU A 69 -4.41 10.43 -14.15
N GLN A 70 -4.82 9.24 -13.72
CA GLN A 70 -6.22 8.87 -13.65
C GLN A 70 -6.79 9.21 -12.27
N GLY A 71 -7.88 9.98 -12.26
CA GLY A 71 -8.71 10.17 -11.07
C GLY A 71 -9.58 8.95 -10.77
N GLY A 72 -10.35 9.02 -9.68
CA GLY A 72 -11.31 7.99 -9.31
C GLY A 72 -12.38 7.74 -10.39
N LYS A 73 -13.12 6.64 -10.26
CA LYS A 73 -14.22 6.28 -11.17
C LYS A 73 -15.22 7.45 -11.24
N GLY A 74 -15.48 7.93 -12.45
CA GLY A 74 -16.34 9.10 -12.69
C GLY A 74 -15.63 10.45 -12.58
N ALA A 75 -14.32 10.48 -12.32
CA ALA A 75 -13.53 11.69 -12.42
C ALA A 75 -13.49 12.16 -13.87
N ILE A 76 -13.98 13.38 -14.09
CA ILE A 76 -13.98 14.06 -15.40
C ILE A 76 -12.64 14.77 -15.62
N ASP A 77 -11.93 15.08 -14.52
CA ASP A 77 -10.73 15.90 -14.50
C ASP A 77 -9.49 15.13 -14.08
N THR A 78 -8.35 15.48 -14.69
CA THR A 78 -7.04 15.04 -14.22
C THR A 78 -6.78 15.59 -12.80
N PRO A 79 -6.25 14.76 -11.87
CA PRO A 79 -5.96 15.18 -10.50
C PRO A 79 -5.06 16.40 -10.40
N ALA A 80 -5.29 17.24 -9.39
CA ALA A 80 -4.68 18.56 -9.29
C ALA A 80 -3.15 18.50 -9.14
N ASN A 81 -2.66 17.56 -8.35
CA ASN A 81 -1.24 17.37 -8.12
C ASN A 81 -0.54 16.69 -9.28
N PHE A 82 -1.23 15.82 -10.01
CA PHE A 82 -0.70 15.35 -11.30
C PHE A 82 -0.58 16.50 -12.32
N LYS A 83 -1.57 17.40 -12.40
CA LYS A 83 -1.48 18.63 -13.22
C LYS A 83 -0.25 19.47 -12.82
N ASN A 84 0.02 19.63 -11.52
CA ASN A 84 1.21 20.35 -11.03
C ASN A 84 2.52 19.62 -11.33
N PHE A 85 2.55 18.29 -11.22
CA PHE A 85 3.67 17.47 -11.64
C PHE A 85 3.99 17.67 -13.13
N LYS A 86 2.99 17.66 -14.02
CA LYS A 86 3.23 17.91 -15.45
C LYS A 86 3.82 19.31 -15.70
N LYS A 87 3.43 20.32 -14.92
CA LYS A 87 4.06 21.66 -14.97
C LYS A 87 5.52 21.58 -14.53
N LEU A 88 5.80 20.94 -13.39
CA LEU A 88 7.16 20.75 -12.88
C LEU A 88 8.06 20.04 -13.89
N TYR A 89 7.59 18.90 -14.40
CA TYR A 89 8.29 18.07 -15.37
C TYR A 89 8.65 18.82 -16.66
N LYS A 90 7.75 19.67 -17.15
CA LYS A 90 7.98 20.48 -18.36
C LYS A 90 8.95 21.64 -18.10
N ALA A 91 8.86 22.30 -16.94
CA ALA A 91 9.62 23.50 -16.64
C ALA A 91 11.05 23.22 -16.12
N ALA A 92 11.24 22.13 -15.38
CA ALA A 92 12.49 21.82 -14.71
C ALA A 92 13.48 21.08 -15.64
N SER A 93 14.76 21.46 -15.53
CA SER A 93 15.90 20.71 -16.07
C SER A 93 16.17 19.42 -15.27
N GLU A 94 17.00 18.52 -15.80
CA GLU A 94 17.44 17.33 -15.06
C GLU A 94 18.11 17.71 -13.73
N GLN A 95 18.97 18.72 -13.73
CA GLN A 95 19.70 19.18 -12.55
C GLN A 95 18.76 19.75 -11.48
N GLU A 96 17.74 20.52 -11.89
CA GLU A 96 16.76 21.05 -10.94
C GLU A 96 15.86 19.94 -10.37
N LEU A 97 15.45 18.96 -11.18
CA LEU A 97 14.74 17.79 -10.67
C LEU A 97 15.61 17.00 -9.69
N LEU A 98 16.90 16.82 -10.00
CA LEU A 98 17.85 16.17 -9.11
C LEU A 98 17.96 16.91 -7.76
N LEU A 99 18.07 18.24 -7.78
CA LEU A 99 18.05 19.06 -6.56
C LEU A 99 16.75 18.88 -5.76
N LEU A 100 15.61 18.82 -6.45
CA LEU A 100 14.30 18.66 -5.80
C LEU A 100 14.09 17.28 -5.17
N THR A 101 14.91 16.26 -5.50
CA THR A 101 14.89 14.98 -4.77
C THR A 101 15.33 15.11 -3.31
N ASP A 102 15.99 16.21 -2.93
CA ASP A 102 16.36 16.55 -1.55
C ASP A 102 15.32 17.39 -0.81
N ASN A 103 14.24 17.81 -1.48
CA ASN A 103 13.23 18.67 -0.86
C ASN A 103 12.65 17.98 0.40
N LYS A 104 12.43 18.72 1.49
CA LYS A 104 11.90 18.12 2.74
C LYS A 104 10.48 17.59 2.58
N ASN A 105 9.68 18.13 1.66
CA ASN A 105 8.39 17.56 1.32
C ASN A 105 8.58 16.27 0.50
N SER A 106 8.17 15.13 1.07
CA SER A 106 8.36 13.83 0.43
C SER A 106 7.60 13.71 -0.90
N VAL A 107 6.43 14.33 -1.04
CA VAL A 107 5.67 14.31 -2.31
C VAL A 107 6.40 15.08 -3.41
N VAL A 108 7.00 16.23 -3.09
CA VAL A 108 7.87 16.97 -4.03
C VAL A 108 9.07 16.11 -4.44
N ALA A 109 9.74 15.48 -3.47
CA ALA A 109 10.90 14.64 -3.74
C ALA A 109 10.54 13.42 -4.61
N VAL A 110 9.37 12.82 -4.39
CA VAL A 110 8.87 11.70 -5.19
C VAL A 110 8.54 12.14 -6.61
N TYR A 111 7.78 13.22 -6.80
CA TYR A 111 7.51 13.75 -8.14
C TYR A 111 8.78 14.13 -8.89
N ALA A 112 9.76 14.72 -8.20
CA ALA A 112 11.05 15.02 -8.78
C ALA A 112 11.81 13.75 -9.21
N SER A 113 11.76 12.69 -8.40
CA SER A 113 12.41 11.40 -8.69
C SER A 113 11.75 10.67 -9.87
N VAL A 114 10.41 10.66 -9.91
CA VAL A 114 9.63 10.12 -11.04
C VAL A 114 9.95 10.91 -12.32
N GLY A 115 9.88 12.24 -12.27
CA GLY A 115 10.15 13.10 -13.41
C GLY A 115 11.60 12.98 -13.92
N LEU A 116 12.57 12.84 -13.02
CA LEU A 116 13.97 12.66 -13.39
C LEU A 116 14.21 11.30 -14.07
N SER A 117 13.62 10.23 -13.53
CA SER A 117 13.69 8.89 -14.13
C SER A 117 12.99 8.84 -15.50
N GLU A 118 11.89 9.58 -15.68
CA GLU A 118 11.22 9.72 -16.98
C GLU A 118 12.10 10.42 -18.02
N LYS A 119 12.81 11.49 -17.64
CA LYS A 119 13.71 12.20 -18.57
C LYS A 119 14.92 11.35 -18.94
N ASN A 120 15.48 10.63 -17.96
CA ASN A 120 16.73 9.92 -18.16
C ASN A 120 16.87 8.73 -17.21
N ASN A 121 16.78 7.52 -17.79
CA ASN A 121 16.85 6.25 -17.07
C ASN A 121 18.14 6.05 -16.26
N LYS A 122 19.22 6.78 -16.55
CA LYS A 122 20.47 6.69 -15.77
C LYS A 122 20.28 7.05 -14.30
N TYR A 123 19.24 7.84 -13.99
CA TYR A 123 18.96 8.25 -12.62
C TYR A 123 18.04 7.30 -11.86
N THR A 124 17.34 6.37 -12.52
CA THR A 124 16.33 5.49 -11.90
C THR A 124 16.86 4.82 -10.63
N VAL A 125 18.02 4.14 -10.73
CA VAL A 125 18.60 3.44 -9.58
C VAL A 125 19.10 4.43 -8.50
N PRO A 126 19.93 5.45 -8.83
CA PRO A 126 20.37 6.44 -7.82
C PRO A 126 19.23 7.15 -7.08
N VAL A 127 18.17 7.58 -7.78
CA VAL A 127 17.06 8.27 -7.12
C VAL A 127 16.22 7.30 -6.30
N PHE A 128 16.04 6.06 -6.76
CA PHE A 128 15.34 5.05 -5.98
C PHE A 128 16.08 4.79 -4.67
N GLN A 129 17.39 4.55 -4.71
CA GLN A 129 18.22 4.34 -3.52
C GLN A 129 18.14 5.53 -2.55
N LYS A 130 18.12 6.75 -3.08
CA LYS A 130 17.99 7.96 -2.27
C LYS A 130 16.64 8.06 -1.59
N ILE A 131 15.55 7.85 -2.34
CA ILE A 131 14.18 7.88 -1.81
C ILE A 131 13.93 6.72 -0.83
N LEU A 132 14.59 5.57 -1.03
CA LEU A 132 14.54 4.41 -0.13
C LEU A 132 14.89 4.75 1.31
N ASN A 133 15.84 5.66 1.51
CA ASN A 133 16.33 6.05 2.83
C ASN A 133 15.48 7.13 3.50
N ARG A 134 14.43 7.62 2.82
CA ARG A 134 13.54 8.64 3.38
C ARG A 134 12.58 7.99 4.36
N LYS A 135 12.52 8.53 5.58
CA LYS A 135 11.59 8.09 6.61
C LYS A 135 10.17 8.61 6.32
N GLY A 136 9.19 7.93 6.90
CA GLY A 136 7.79 8.32 6.86
C GLY A 136 7.00 7.63 5.73
N ILE A 137 5.75 8.04 5.63
CA ILE A 137 4.80 7.62 4.62
C ILE A 137 4.37 8.84 3.80
N ILE A 138 3.85 8.61 2.61
CA ILE A 138 3.15 9.61 1.81
C ILE A 138 1.75 9.11 1.48
N HIS A 139 0.84 10.06 1.32
CA HIS A 139 -0.47 9.78 0.77
C HIS A 139 -0.35 9.57 -0.74
N ILE A 140 -0.93 8.49 -1.24
CA ILE A 140 -0.96 8.14 -2.64
C ILE A 140 -2.40 7.99 -3.10
N GLN A 141 -2.71 8.56 -4.26
CA GLN A 141 -3.95 8.33 -4.97
C GLN A 141 -3.66 7.86 -6.40
N ASN A 142 -4.09 6.64 -6.70
CA ASN A 142 -4.02 6.07 -8.04
C ASN A 142 -5.41 5.61 -8.47
N GLY A 143 -6.11 6.45 -9.25
CA GLY A 143 -7.51 6.22 -9.55
C GLY A 143 -8.37 6.29 -8.29
N CYS A 144 -9.12 5.21 -8.01
CA CYS A 144 -9.90 5.05 -6.78
C CYS A 144 -9.09 4.55 -5.58
N ILE A 145 -7.84 4.15 -5.80
CA ILE A 145 -7.03 3.52 -4.76
C ILE A 145 -6.35 4.64 -3.97
N LEU A 146 -6.67 4.72 -2.68
CA LEU A 146 -6.00 5.58 -1.71
C LEU A 146 -5.13 4.71 -0.80
N SER A 147 -3.89 5.13 -0.58
CA SER A 147 -2.96 4.41 0.28
C SER A 147 -1.98 5.35 0.99
N ASN A 148 -1.34 4.81 2.02
CA ASN A 148 -0.34 5.47 2.84
C ASN A 148 0.94 4.63 2.81
N ASP A 149 1.80 4.87 1.82
CA ASP A 149 2.94 4.00 1.57
C ASP A 149 4.27 4.71 1.69
N HIS A 150 5.35 3.93 1.63
CA HIS A 150 6.70 4.45 1.61
C HIS A 150 6.93 5.36 0.37
N PRO A 151 7.67 6.48 0.48
CA PRO A 151 7.99 7.36 -0.65
C PRO A 151 8.63 6.66 -1.87
N ALA A 152 9.27 5.50 -1.66
CA ALA A 152 9.90 4.73 -2.73
C ALA A 152 8.89 4.04 -3.66
N GLU A 153 7.64 3.84 -3.20
CA GLU A 153 6.66 3.04 -3.91
C GLU A 153 6.30 3.60 -5.29
N PRO A 154 6.00 4.90 -5.44
CA PRO A 154 5.73 5.46 -6.76
C PRO A 154 6.91 5.36 -7.73
N VAL A 155 8.14 5.46 -7.21
CA VAL A 155 9.36 5.37 -8.03
C VAL A 155 9.56 3.94 -8.52
N TYR A 156 9.31 2.94 -7.67
CA TYR A 156 9.34 1.53 -8.05
C TYR A 156 8.31 1.22 -9.14
N TRP A 157 7.04 1.57 -8.89
CA TRP A 157 5.95 1.30 -9.81
C TRP A 157 6.14 2.01 -11.15
N LYS A 158 6.77 3.18 -11.15
CA LYS A 158 7.09 3.87 -12.39
C LYS A 158 8.05 3.08 -13.27
N GLN A 159 9.10 2.49 -12.69
CA GLN A 159 10.02 1.63 -13.45
C GLN A 159 9.31 0.35 -13.88
N TYR A 160 8.55 -0.28 -12.98
CA TYR A 160 7.84 -1.53 -13.27
C TYR A 160 6.86 -1.38 -14.44
N TYR A 161 5.98 -0.37 -14.41
CA TYR A 161 4.96 -0.16 -15.46
C TYR A 161 5.50 0.42 -16.77
N LYS A 162 6.76 0.85 -16.81
CA LYS A 162 7.44 1.23 -18.05
C LYS A 162 7.79 0.01 -18.91
N LEU A 163 7.99 -1.13 -18.27
CA LEU A 163 8.48 -2.36 -18.91
C LEU A 163 7.31 -3.20 -19.45
N LYS A 164 7.58 -3.91 -20.54
CA LYS A 164 6.69 -4.96 -21.02
C LYS A 164 6.84 -6.23 -20.18
N PRO A 165 5.84 -7.13 -20.16
CA PRO A 165 5.92 -8.37 -19.39
C PRO A 165 7.20 -9.20 -19.63
N GLU A 166 7.67 -9.27 -20.88
CA GLU A 166 8.88 -9.99 -21.28
C GLU A 166 10.20 -9.35 -20.77
N GLU A 167 10.16 -8.08 -20.38
CA GLU A 167 11.32 -7.32 -19.90
C GLU A 167 11.50 -7.36 -18.38
N LEU A 168 10.44 -7.70 -17.62
CA LEU A 168 10.42 -7.64 -16.15
C LEU A 168 11.54 -8.46 -15.48
N ASN A 169 11.87 -9.61 -16.07
CA ASN A 169 12.89 -10.49 -15.50
C ASN A 169 14.32 -10.06 -15.85
N SER A 170 14.51 -9.39 -16.99
CA SER A 170 15.83 -9.07 -17.57
C SER A 170 16.27 -7.62 -17.39
N ASP A 171 15.36 -6.68 -17.09
CA ASP A 171 15.70 -5.27 -16.93
C ASP A 171 16.71 -5.04 -15.77
N PRO A 172 17.89 -4.44 -16.05
CA PRO A 172 18.94 -4.29 -15.05
C PRO A 172 18.61 -3.26 -13.97
N ASN A 173 17.76 -2.27 -14.27
CA ASN A 173 17.34 -1.28 -13.29
C ASN A 173 16.34 -1.90 -12.30
N LEU A 174 15.31 -2.58 -12.80
CA LEU A 174 14.32 -3.27 -11.98
C LEU A 174 14.99 -4.33 -11.11
N LYS A 175 15.98 -5.07 -11.62
CA LYS A 175 16.75 -6.02 -10.81
C LYS A 175 17.46 -5.37 -9.61
N GLN A 176 18.00 -4.18 -9.80
CA GLN A 176 18.64 -3.44 -8.70
C GLN A 176 17.60 -2.91 -7.71
N LEU A 177 16.50 -2.35 -8.20
CA LEU A 177 15.37 -1.90 -7.37
C LEU A 177 14.80 -3.04 -6.52
N ASP A 178 14.52 -4.19 -7.14
CA ASP A 178 14.03 -5.40 -6.48
C ASP A 178 14.98 -5.88 -5.37
N SER A 179 16.30 -5.82 -5.62
CA SER A 179 17.31 -6.19 -4.62
C SER A 179 17.33 -5.21 -3.44
N MET A 180 17.12 -3.92 -3.70
CA MET A 180 17.06 -2.88 -2.66
C MET A 180 15.79 -3.00 -1.80
N VAL A 181 14.65 -3.38 -2.39
CA VAL A 181 13.39 -3.62 -1.68
C VAL A 181 13.56 -4.65 -0.56
N LEU A 182 14.41 -5.65 -0.74
CA LEU A 182 14.66 -6.67 0.29
C LEU A 182 15.18 -6.09 1.60
N PHE A 183 15.79 -4.91 1.59
CA PHE A 183 16.30 -4.21 2.77
C PHE A 183 15.26 -3.30 3.44
N MET A 184 14.09 -3.12 2.85
CA MET A 184 13.00 -2.33 3.43
C MET A 184 12.16 -3.21 4.35
N SER A 185 12.23 -3.00 5.66
CA SER A 185 11.34 -3.71 6.59
C SER A 185 9.87 -3.24 6.50
N ASN A 186 9.65 -2.02 6.00
CA ASN A 186 8.35 -1.34 5.93
C ASN A 186 7.85 -1.06 4.50
N SER A 187 8.40 -1.72 3.48
CA SER A 187 7.78 -1.68 2.14
C SER A 187 6.37 -2.27 2.18
N SER A 188 5.49 -1.90 1.25
CA SER A 188 4.23 -2.61 1.07
C SER A 188 4.49 -4.08 0.76
N ASP A 189 3.54 -4.94 1.16
CA ASP A 189 3.58 -6.35 0.77
C ASP A 189 3.47 -6.52 -0.74
N LEU A 190 2.85 -5.56 -1.45
CA LEU A 190 2.69 -5.61 -2.89
C LEU A 190 4.03 -5.46 -3.62
N ILE A 191 4.85 -4.48 -3.24
CA ILE A 191 6.19 -4.32 -3.85
C ILE A 191 7.08 -5.49 -3.46
N LEU A 192 7.06 -5.94 -2.20
CA LEU A 192 7.88 -7.08 -1.80
C LEU A 192 7.49 -8.37 -2.54
N THR A 193 6.18 -8.63 -2.69
CA THR A 193 5.66 -9.75 -3.51
C THR A 193 6.15 -9.64 -4.94
N THR A 194 6.10 -8.45 -5.53
CA THR A 194 6.50 -8.21 -6.92
C THR A 194 8.00 -8.44 -7.11
N ALA A 195 8.83 -7.92 -6.22
CA ALA A 195 10.27 -8.13 -6.24
C ALA A 195 10.63 -9.62 -6.11
N LEU A 196 9.93 -10.36 -5.25
CA LEU A 196 10.18 -11.79 -5.04
C LEU A 196 9.65 -12.69 -6.16
N ARG A 197 8.58 -12.30 -6.85
CA ARG A 197 7.93 -13.09 -7.91
C ARG A 197 8.80 -13.25 -9.16
N ASN A 198 9.58 -12.24 -9.50
CA ASN A 198 10.20 -12.12 -10.82
C ASN A 198 11.61 -12.73 -10.92
N ARG A 199 12.18 -13.25 -9.83
CA ARG A 199 13.58 -13.76 -9.87
C ARG A 199 13.96 -14.66 -8.70
N THR A 200 15.01 -15.43 -8.92
CA THR A 200 15.80 -16.06 -7.86
C THR A 200 16.97 -15.16 -7.46
N TYR A 201 17.28 -15.12 -6.16
CA TYR A 201 18.31 -14.23 -5.60
C TYR A 201 19.60 -14.98 -5.23
N SER A 202 20.71 -14.25 -5.20
CA SER A 202 21.99 -14.78 -4.75
C SER A 202 21.99 -15.13 -3.26
N VAL A 203 22.98 -15.91 -2.81
CA VAL A 203 23.10 -16.35 -1.41
C VAL A 203 23.10 -15.17 -0.42
N GLY A 204 23.77 -14.06 -0.75
CA GLY A 204 23.81 -12.87 0.11
C GLY A 204 22.43 -12.24 0.31
N LEU A 205 21.62 -12.16 -0.75
CA LEU A 205 20.27 -11.61 -0.71
C LEU A 205 19.27 -12.60 -0.10
N LYS A 206 19.51 -13.91 -0.22
CA LYS A 206 18.71 -14.94 0.47
C LYS A 206 18.70 -14.75 1.99
N ASN A 207 19.84 -14.42 2.60
CA ASN A 207 19.90 -14.10 4.03
C ASN A 207 19.03 -12.90 4.39
N GLN A 208 18.97 -11.89 3.52
CA GLN A 208 18.09 -10.74 3.72
C GLN A 208 16.61 -11.13 3.62
N ILE A 209 16.25 -12.04 2.71
CA ILE A 209 14.88 -12.60 2.64
C ILE A 209 14.55 -13.39 3.91
N ALA A 210 15.48 -14.16 4.45
CA ALA A 210 15.31 -14.84 5.75
C ALA A 210 15.05 -13.87 6.89
N LYS A 211 15.72 -12.71 6.94
CA LYS A 211 15.38 -11.65 7.91
C LYS A 211 13.95 -11.13 7.71
N GLN A 212 13.57 -10.88 6.46
CA GLN A 212 12.20 -10.46 6.16
C GLN A 212 11.15 -11.50 6.61
N THR A 213 11.46 -12.79 6.49
CA THR A 213 10.56 -13.86 6.95
C THR A 213 10.53 -14.01 8.46
N PHE A 214 11.67 -14.14 9.13
CA PHE A 214 11.73 -14.62 10.52
C PHE A 214 11.90 -13.50 11.56
N GLU A 215 12.39 -12.33 11.16
CA GLU A 215 12.52 -11.16 12.05
C GLU A 215 11.36 -10.18 11.82
N ASN A 216 11.01 -9.94 10.55
CA ASN A 216 9.95 -8.99 10.19
C ASN A 216 8.59 -9.66 9.90
N HIS A 217 8.51 -10.99 9.98
CA HIS A 217 7.27 -11.78 9.81
C HIS A 217 6.50 -11.46 8.50
N ARG A 218 7.23 -11.17 7.41
CA ARG A 218 6.64 -10.76 6.14
C ARG A 218 6.17 -11.96 5.33
N GLN A 219 4.86 -12.06 5.09
CA GLN A 219 4.24 -13.13 4.32
C GLN A 219 4.85 -13.32 2.92
N PRO A 220 5.12 -12.27 2.11
CA PRO A 220 5.72 -12.47 0.79
C PRO A 220 7.09 -13.19 0.85
N ALA A 221 7.91 -12.85 1.85
CA ALA A 221 9.21 -13.49 2.05
C ALA A 221 9.07 -14.94 2.52
N LEU A 222 8.12 -15.23 3.41
CA LEU A 222 7.78 -16.59 3.85
C LEU A 222 7.41 -17.49 2.66
N LEU A 223 6.50 -17.02 1.81
CA LEU A 223 6.06 -17.76 0.61
C LEU A 223 7.23 -18.03 -0.35
N TYR A 224 8.12 -17.05 -0.50
CA TYR A 224 9.30 -17.18 -1.34
C TYR A 224 10.28 -18.25 -0.80
N LEU A 225 10.61 -18.21 0.50
CA LEU A 225 11.50 -19.22 1.09
C LEU A 225 10.89 -20.61 1.06
N HIS A 226 9.59 -20.73 1.29
CA HIS A 226 8.89 -22.01 1.16
C HIS A 226 8.91 -22.55 -0.28
N SER A 227 8.81 -21.68 -1.29
CA SER A 227 8.81 -22.13 -2.69
C SER A 227 10.20 -22.56 -3.17
N TRP A 228 11.25 -21.81 -2.81
CA TRP A 228 12.59 -21.99 -3.41
C TRP A 228 13.61 -22.65 -2.47
N TYR A 229 13.45 -22.50 -1.17
CA TYR A 229 14.44 -22.89 -0.16
C TYR A 229 13.84 -23.73 0.97
N LYS A 230 12.73 -24.42 0.71
CA LYS A 230 11.98 -25.23 1.68
C LYS A 230 12.85 -26.17 2.49
N LYS A 231 13.74 -26.91 1.81
CA LYS A 231 14.61 -27.92 2.44
C LYS A 231 15.65 -27.27 3.35
N GLU A 232 16.22 -26.15 2.91
CA GLU A 232 17.26 -25.44 3.64
C GLU A 232 16.72 -24.80 4.92
N TYR A 233 15.52 -24.20 4.86
CA TYR A 233 14.90 -23.51 6.00
C TYR A 233 13.81 -24.35 6.69
N ALA A 234 13.84 -25.68 6.57
CA ALA A 234 12.70 -26.52 6.93
C ALA A 234 12.26 -26.37 8.40
N GLU A 235 13.20 -26.33 9.33
CA GLU A 235 12.87 -26.18 10.76
C GLU A 235 12.29 -24.78 11.06
N LEU A 236 12.94 -23.73 10.57
CA LEU A 236 12.52 -22.35 10.79
C LEU A 236 11.15 -22.05 10.14
N LEU A 237 10.93 -22.53 8.91
CA LEU A 237 9.65 -22.39 8.21
C LEU A 237 8.51 -23.10 8.95
N GLN A 238 8.72 -24.34 9.40
CA GLN A 238 7.69 -25.06 10.16
C GLN A 238 7.36 -24.34 11.48
N LYS A 239 8.37 -23.81 12.18
CA LYS A 239 8.16 -23.03 13.41
C LYS A 239 7.35 -21.76 13.13
N GLU A 240 7.71 -21.01 12.09
CA GLU A 240 7.02 -19.77 11.72
C GLU A 240 5.57 -20.04 11.31
N LEU A 241 5.34 -21.02 10.42
CA LEU A 241 4.00 -21.43 10.00
C LEU A 241 3.14 -21.88 11.19
N ALA A 242 3.70 -22.67 12.10
CA ALA A 242 2.99 -23.11 13.30
C ALA A 242 2.63 -21.94 14.23
N SER A 243 3.45 -20.88 14.27
CA SER A 243 3.16 -19.64 15.00
C SER A 243 1.99 -18.89 14.35
N LEU A 244 2.05 -18.70 13.03
CA LEU A 244 1.01 -17.98 12.27
C LEU A 244 -0.35 -18.68 12.33
N ILE A 245 -0.39 -20.01 12.24
CA ILE A 245 -1.64 -20.79 12.37
C ILE A 245 -2.33 -20.56 13.72
N LYS A 246 -1.54 -20.38 14.79
CA LYS A 246 -2.04 -20.13 16.16
C LYS A 246 -2.43 -18.68 16.41
N ASN A 247 -2.08 -17.76 15.53
CA ASN A 247 -2.36 -16.34 15.70
C ASN A 247 -3.82 -16.04 15.34
N ASP A 248 -4.66 -15.76 16.33
CA ASP A 248 -6.09 -15.51 16.15
C ASP A 248 -6.41 -14.23 15.35
N SER A 249 -5.46 -13.30 15.19
CA SER A 249 -5.63 -12.09 14.38
C SER A 249 -5.52 -12.30 12.87
N ILE A 250 -5.01 -13.45 12.42
CA ILE A 250 -4.91 -13.78 10.99
C ILE A 250 -6.24 -14.38 10.51
N ASP A 251 -6.73 -13.93 9.37
CA ASP A 251 -7.97 -14.46 8.78
C ASP A 251 -7.84 -15.94 8.39
N ALA A 252 -9.00 -16.61 8.36
CA ALA A 252 -9.08 -18.03 8.07
C ALA A 252 -8.54 -18.38 6.67
N GLY A 253 -8.68 -17.48 5.69
CA GLY A 253 -8.16 -17.68 4.34
C GLY A 253 -6.65 -17.88 4.33
N HIS A 254 -5.92 -16.94 4.91
CA HIS A 254 -4.46 -17.03 5.04
C HIS A 254 -4.02 -18.20 5.92
N LYS A 255 -4.76 -18.52 7.00
CA LYS A 255 -4.44 -19.68 7.83
C LYS A 255 -4.51 -21.01 7.06
N ARG A 256 -5.49 -21.20 6.18
CA ARG A 256 -5.56 -22.40 5.32
C ARG A 256 -4.31 -22.53 4.45
N THR A 257 -3.85 -21.42 3.86
CA THR A 257 -2.58 -21.41 3.12
C THR A 257 -1.41 -21.87 3.99
N TYR A 258 -1.30 -21.35 5.23
CA TYR A 258 -0.22 -21.76 6.14
C TYR A 258 -0.31 -23.23 6.58
N VAL A 259 -1.52 -23.74 6.81
CA VAL A 259 -1.74 -25.16 7.12
C VAL A 259 -1.30 -26.04 5.97
N SER A 260 -1.71 -25.70 4.74
CA SER A 260 -1.31 -26.41 3.53
C SER A 260 0.23 -26.39 3.34
N MET A 261 0.87 -25.24 3.57
CA MET A 261 2.32 -25.13 3.55
C MET A 261 2.99 -26.00 4.63
N LEU A 262 2.43 -26.04 5.84
CA LEU A 262 2.96 -26.82 6.97
C LEU A 262 2.83 -28.33 6.70
N LEU A 263 1.67 -28.77 6.19
CA LEU A 263 1.42 -30.16 5.82
C LEU A 263 2.37 -30.64 4.72
N SER A 264 2.77 -29.77 3.80
CA SER A 264 3.69 -30.14 2.73
C SER A 264 5.07 -30.62 3.23
N PHE A 265 5.43 -30.38 4.50
CA PHE A 265 6.67 -30.90 5.08
C PHE A 265 6.62 -32.40 5.42
N ASN A 266 5.43 -33.04 5.40
CA ASN A 266 5.24 -34.45 5.73
C ASN A 266 5.90 -34.82 7.08
N ASN A 267 5.64 -34.02 8.10
CA ASN A 267 6.26 -34.15 9.41
C ASN A 267 5.19 -34.34 10.48
N THR A 268 5.16 -35.54 11.08
CA THR A 268 4.21 -35.91 12.13
C THR A 268 4.30 -35.02 13.38
N GLY A 269 5.43 -34.34 13.59
CA GLY A 269 5.58 -33.33 14.64
C GLY A 269 4.59 -32.16 14.51
N ASN A 270 4.05 -31.92 13.32
CA ASN A 270 3.07 -30.86 13.07
C ASN A 270 1.63 -31.24 13.45
N LYS A 271 1.36 -32.54 13.72
CA LYS A 271 0.03 -33.10 13.96
C LYS A 271 -0.81 -32.27 14.94
N LYS A 272 -0.26 -31.96 16.11
CA LYS A 272 -0.97 -31.21 17.17
C LYS A 272 -1.40 -29.82 16.70
N THR A 273 -0.51 -29.08 16.02
CA THR A 273 -0.81 -27.73 15.54
C THR A 273 -1.90 -27.77 14.47
N VAL A 274 -1.81 -28.71 13.52
CA VAL A 274 -2.80 -28.85 12.45
C VAL A 274 -4.16 -29.27 13.01
N LEU A 275 -4.23 -30.29 13.86
CA LEU A 275 -5.51 -30.73 14.46
C LEU A 275 -6.20 -29.63 15.25
N ASN A 276 -5.44 -28.83 16.00
CA ASN A 276 -6.01 -27.70 16.75
C ASN A 276 -6.65 -26.66 15.82
N TYR A 277 -6.14 -26.49 14.61
CA TYR A 277 -6.75 -25.63 13.60
C TYR A 277 -7.99 -26.28 12.97
N LEU A 278 -7.86 -27.53 12.50
CA LEU A 278 -8.94 -28.24 11.79
C LEU A 278 -10.20 -28.47 12.66
N LYS A 279 -10.06 -28.50 13.99
CA LYS A 279 -11.19 -28.57 14.91
C LYS A 279 -11.96 -27.24 15.06
N LYS A 280 -11.32 -26.12 14.74
CA LYS A 280 -11.89 -24.77 14.88
C LYS A 280 -12.49 -24.25 13.58
N ASP A 281 -11.87 -24.59 12.45
CA ASP A 281 -12.34 -24.24 11.11
C ASP A 281 -12.86 -25.52 10.45
N SER A 282 -14.07 -25.53 9.89
CA SER A 282 -14.59 -26.70 9.16
C SER A 282 -14.39 -26.59 7.65
N LEU A 283 -13.98 -25.42 7.14
CA LEU A 283 -13.86 -25.13 5.71
C LEU A 283 -12.67 -25.84 5.05
N TRP A 284 -11.77 -26.48 5.80
CA TRP A 284 -10.70 -27.31 5.24
C TRP A 284 -11.22 -28.58 4.56
N LYS A 285 -12.45 -29.02 4.87
CA LYS A 285 -13.04 -30.22 4.25
C LYS A 285 -13.27 -30.05 2.75
N GLU A 286 -13.35 -28.81 2.28
CA GLU A 286 -13.48 -28.44 0.87
C GLU A 286 -12.12 -28.23 0.20
N ASP A 287 -11.02 -28.23 0.97
CA ASP A 287 -9.66 -28.00 0.47
C ASP A 287 -8.97 -29.33 0.15
N HIS A 288 -9.02 -29.72 -1.13
CA HIS A 288 -8.39 -30.95 -1.62
C HIS A 288 -6.90 -31.06 -1.29
N GLN A 289 -6.18 -29.93 -1.24
CA GLN A 289 -4.74 -29.95 -0.96
C GLN A 289 -4.50 -30.33 0.49
N ILE A 290 -5.24 -29.74 1.44
CA ILE A 290 -5.15 -30.10 2.86
C ILE A 290 -5.52 -31.58 3.04
N MET A 291 -6.66 -32.00 2.50
CA MET A 291 -7.16 -33.38 2.62
C MET A 291 -6.12 -34.41 2.15
N SER A 292 -5.49 -34.18 0.99
CA SER A 292 -4.51 -35.11 0.41
C SER A 292 -3.21 -35.25 1.20
N GLN A 293 -2.95 -34.38 2.19
CA GLN A 293 -1.70 -34.35 2.94
C GLN A 293 -1.83 -34.73 4.42
N LEU A 294 -3.05 -34.96 4.92
CA LEU A 294 -3.30 -35.26 6.34
C LEU A 294 -2.58 -36.55 6.80
N GLU A 295 -2.75 -37.64 6.05
CA GLU A 295 -2.17 -38.95 6.40
C GLU A 295 -0.64 -38.91 6.44
N ASN A 296 -0.01 -38.19 5.51
CA ASN A 296 1.44 -37.99 5.49
C ASN A 296 1.97 -37.22 6.71
N ASN A 297 1.09 -36.56 7.46
CA ASN A 297 1.41 -35.87 8.71
C ASN A 297 0.84 -36.60 9.93
N GLY A 298 0.44 -37.87 9.79
CA GLY A 298 -0.04 -38.73 10.86
C GLY A 298 -1.43 -38.38 11.37
N ILE A 299 -2.25 -37.70 10.56
CA ILE A 299 -3.64 -37.34 10.87
C ILE A 299 -4.56 -38.29 10.11
N SER A 300 -5.32 -39.11 10.85
CA SER A 300 -6.31 -40.02 10.30
C SER A 300 -7.74 -39.47 10.45
N SER A 301 -8.72 -40.15 9.85
CA SER A 301 -10.14 -39.82 10.00
C SER A 301 -10.63 -39.90 11.45
N GLU A 302 -9.98 -40.71 12.30
CA GLU A 302 -10.32 -40.85 13.72
C GLU A 302 -9.89 -39.64 14.56
N ASP A 303 -8.94 -38.83 14.07
CA ASP A 303 -8.44 -37.64 14.77
C ASP A 303 -9.34 -36.40 14.59
N LEU A 304 -10.23 -36.41 13.59
CA LEU A 304 -10.94 -35.24 13.01
C LEU A 304 -12.37 -35.04 13.53
#